data_AF-A0A9W5VWD6-F1
#
_entry.id   AF-A0A9W5VWD6-F1
#
_cell.length_a   1.000
_cell.length_b   1.000
_cell.length_c   1.000
_cell.angle_alpha   90.00
_cell.angle_beta   90.00
_cell.angle_gamma   90.00
#
_symmetry.space_group_name_H-M   'P 1'
#
loop_
_entity.id
_entity.type
_entity.pdbx_description
1 polymer ?
#
loop_
_entity_poly.entity_id
_entity_poly.type
_entity_poly.pdbx_seq_one_letter_code
_entity_poly.pdbx_strand_id
1 'polypeptide(L)' 'MDFSIDEIGGYVLTPQENEKYSDQDLKQKLADLGIPGAWRNIIPRLRGEVSWDYNEFYE' A
#
# COMPACT_ATOMS: atom_id res chain seq x y z
N MET A 1 -6.01 -7.18 -8.54
CA MET A 1 -6.27 -6.38 -7.34
C MET A 1 -6.92 -5.11 -7.83
N ASP A 2 -8.18 -4.95 -7.46
CA ASP A 2 -9.09 -3.89 -7.89
C ASP A 2 -9.58 -3.25 -6.59
N PHE A 3 -8.88 -2.22 -6.15
CA PHE A 3 -9.23 -1.46 -4.95
C PHE A 3 -9.32 0.00 -5.33
N SER A 4 -10.31 0.68 -4.80
CA SER A 4 -10.40 2.13 -4.80
C SER A 4 -9.40 2.76 -3.83
N ILE A 5 -9.17 4.08 -3.94
CA ILE A 5 -8.35 4.84 -2.97
C ILE A 5 -8.85 4.61 -1.54
N ASP A 6 -10.16 4.59 -1.32
CA ASP A 6 -10.73 4.42 0.02
C ASP A 6 -10.46 3.02 0.59
N GLU A 7 -10.39 2.00 -0.27
CA GLU A 7 -10.11 0.62 0.14
C GLU A 7 -8.63 0.36 0.39
N ILE A 8 -7.73 1.17 -0.18
CA ILE A 8 -6.28 0.99 0.04
C ILE A 8 -5.87 1.38 1.46
N GLY A 9 -6.62 2.30 2.09
CA GLY A 9 -6.39 2.75 3.47
C GLY A 9 -6.83 1.68 4.47
N GLY A 10 -5.87 0.99 5.08
CA GLY A 10 -6.13 -0.09 6.03
C GLY A 10 -5.99 -1.49 5.42
N TYR A 11 -5.69 -1.59 4.13
CA TYR A 11 -5.52 -2.88 3.47
C TYR A 11 -4.10 -3.45 3.64
N VAL A 12 -4.01 -4.75 3.89
CA VAL A 12 -2.73 -5.49 3.99
C VAL A 12 -2.80 -6.66 3.01
N LEU A 13 -1.78 -6.77 2.15
CA LEU A 13 -1.65 -7.83 1.17
C LEU A 13 -1.57 -9.19 1.85
N THR A 14 -2.31 -10.16 1.31
CA THR A 14 -2.13 -11.56 1.70
C THR A 14 -0.74 -12.06 1.25
N PRO A 15 -0.21 -13.15 1.84
CA PRO A 15 1.06 -13.72 1.41
C PRO A 15 1.14 -14.01 -0.11
N GLN A 16 0.05 -14.52 -0.68
CA GLN A 16 -0.07 -14.84 -2.10
C GLN A 16 0.00 -13.58 -2.98
N GLU A 17 -0.58 -12.47 -2.50
CA GLU A 17 -0.54 -11.19 -3.21
C GLU A 17 0.82 -10.52 -3.07
N ASN A 18 1.48 -10.69 -1.93
CA ASN A 18 2.84 -10.21 -1.72
C ASN A 18 3.82 -10.85 -2.70
N GLU A 19 3.69 -12.15 -2.96
CA GLU A 19 4.48 -12.87 -3.97
C GLU A 19 4.10 -12.48 -5.41
N LYS A 20 2.82 -12.18 -5.64
CA LYS A 20 2.29 -11.87 -6.97
C LYS A 20 2.59 -10.46 -7.45
N TYR A 21 2.56 -9.47 -6.56
CA TYR A 21 2.74 -8.06 -6.92
C TYR A 21 4.13 -7.59 -6.50
N SER A 22 4.92 -7.16 -7.47
CA SER A 22 6.18 -6.47 -7.19
C SER A 22 5.91 -5.04 -6.71
N ASP A 23 6.91 -4.40 -6.10
CA ASP A 23 6.82 -2.98 -5.72
C ASP A 23 6.57 -2.08 -6.93
N GLN A 24 7.02 -2.48 -8.11
CA GLN A 24 6.76 -1.74 -9.35
C GLN A 24 5.29 -1.84 -9.75
N ASP A 25 4.67 -3.01 -9.60
CA ASP A 25 3.23 -3.18 -9.85
C ASP A 25 2.40 -2.35 -8.87
N LEU A 26 2.80 -2.32 -7.59
CA LEU A 26 2.14 -1.49 -6.58
C LEU A 26 2.30 0.00 -6.86
N LYS A 27 3.48 0.45 -7.30
CA LYS A 27 3.70 1.84 -7.73
C LYS A 27 2.82 2.22 -8.92
N GLN A 28 2.72 1.34 -9.91
CA GLN A 28 1.86 1.58 -11.07
C GLN A 28 0.39 1.68 -10.65
N LYS A 29 -0.09 0.78 -9.79
CA LYS A 29 -1.45 0.85 -9.23
C LYS A 29 -1.71 2.16 -8.51
N LEU A 30 -0.77 2.62 -7.68
CA LEU A 30 -0.90 3.90 -6.99
C LEU A 30 -0.91 5.09 -7.96
N ALA A 31 -0.19 5.00 -9.06
CA ALA A 31 -0.26 6.00 -10.13
C ALA A 31 -1.61 5.98 -10.85
N ASP A 32 -2.16 4.79 -11.14
CA ASP A 32 -3.48 4.61 -11.75
C ASP A 32 -4.59 5.14 -10.83
N LEU A 33 -4.39 5.06 -9.51
CA LEU A 33 -5.24 5.65 -8.49
C LEU A 33 -5.03 7.17 -8.29
N GLY A 34 -4.12 7.81 -9.02
CA GLY A 34 -3.88 9.26 -8.92
C GLY A 34 -3.04 9.71 -7.72
N ILE A 35 -2.40 8.77 -7.01
CA ILE A 35 -1.52 9.03 -5.85
C ILE A 35 -0.08 8.50 -6.05
N PRO A 36 0.58 8.80 -7.18
CA PRO A 36 1.91 8.26 -7.52
C PRO A 36 3.02 8.71 -6.56
N GLY A 37 2.79 9.68 -5.66
CA GLY A 37 3.77 10.11 -4.66
C GLY A 37 3.66 9.38 -3.32
N ALA A 38 2.54 8.71 -3.06
CA ALA A 38 2.22 8.15 -1.75
C ALA A 38 2.83 6.74 -1.53
N TRP A 39 3.47 6.16 -2.55
CA TRP A 39 4.01 4.78 -2.48
C TRP A 39 4.99 4.55 -1.34
N ARG A 40 5.79 5.55 -0.95
CA ARG A 40 6.74 5.43 0.17
C ARG A 40 6.04 5.13 1.49
N ASN A 41 4.84 5.65 1.66
CA ASN A 41 4.05 5.46 2.86
C ASN A 41 3.10 4.27 2.72
N ILE A 42 2.53 4.06 1.53
CA ILE A 42 1.50 3.05 1.32
C ILE A 42 2.10 1.65 1.14
N ILE A 43 3.18 1.49 0.38
CA ILE A 43 3.73 0.15 0.08
C ILE A 43 4.14 -0.61 1.36
N PRO A 44 4.93 -0.03 2.30
CA PRO A 44 5.28 -0.75 3.53
C PRO A 44 4.05 -1.18 4.34
N ARG A 45 2.97 -0.40 4.29
CA ARG A 45 1.69 -0.74 4.96
C ARG A 45 0.93 -1.85 4.25
N LEU A 46 0.88 -1.80 2.92
CA LEU A 46 0.37 -2.89 2.09
C LEU A 46 1.15 -4.20 2.31
N ARG A 47 2.48 -4.11 2.48
CA ARG A 47 3.34 -5.26 2.78
C ARG A 47 3.15 -5.79 4.20
N GLY A 48 2.50 -5.04 5.09
CA GLY A 48 2.36 -5.35 6.51
C GLY A 48 3.65 -5.10 7.31
N GLU A 49 4.63 -4.38 6.74
CA GLU A 49 5.86 -3.98 7.43
C GLU A 49 5.61 -2.85 8.43
N VAL A 50 4.64 -1.99 8.13
CA VAL A 50 4.21 -0.87 8.98
C VAL A 50 2.70 -0.98 9.19
N SER A 51 2.23 -0.87 10.43
CA SER A 51 0.80 -0.85 10.69
C SER A 51 0.15 0.41 10.10
N TRP A 52 -1.07 0.30 9.60
CA TRP A 52 -1.87 1.47 9.21
C TRP A 52 -2.19 2.37 10.41
N ASP A 53 -2.24 1.81 11.61
CA ASP A 53 -2.42 2.55 12.87
C ASP A 53 -1.13 3.20 13.38
N TYR A 54 0.01 2.92 12.73
CA TYR A 54 1.28 3.54 13.12
C TYR A 54 1.32 4.99 12.66
N ASN A 55 1.32 5.89 13.66
CA ASN A 55 1.44 7.32 13.47
C ASN A 55 2.83 7.78 13.93
N GLU A 56 3.70 8.12 12.97
CA GLU A 56 5.06 8.61 13.22
C GLU A 56 5.12 9.92 14.03
N PHE A 57 3.97 10.60 14.20
CA PHE A 57 3.85 11.87 14.93
C PHE A 57 3.41 11.71 16.40
N TYR A 58 3.17 10.49 16.87
CA TYR A 58 2.92 10.18 18.29
C TYR A 58 4.07 9.32 18.84
N GLU A 59 5.18 9.98 19.18
CA GLU A 59 6.14 9.50 20.19
C GLU A 59 6.04 10.37 21.45
#